data_AF-A0A6P6XLK4-F1
#
_entry.id   AF-A0A6P6XLK4-F1
#
_cell.length_a   1.000
_cell.length_b   1.000
_cell.length_c   1.000
_cell.angle_alpha   90.00
_cell.angle_beta   90.00
_cell.angle_gamma   90.00
#
_symmetry.space_group_name_H-M   'P 1'
#
loop_
_entity.id
_entity.type
_entity.pdbx_description
1 polymer ?
#
loop_
_entity_poly.entity_id
_entity_poly.type
_entity_poly.pdbx_seq_one_letter_code
_entity_poly.pdbx_strand_id
1 'polypeptide(L)'
;MSSNCDQQQQQQHDRGDEHQNGHQKTRVEVRNEALELNRKRNQLENEIKDFMAILQSQGVGMTESLVDSEGFPRNDIDINLIRTARNRIICLQNDLRALMSQIEDRLTDYFVAPTNNE
;
A
#
# COMPACT_ATOMS: atom_id res chain seq x y z
N MET A 1 40.48 47.09 19.61
CA MET A 1 40.74 46.35 20.85
C MET A 1 39.39 45.83 21.34
N SER A 2 39.06 44.56 21.42
CA SER A 2 39.73 43.32 21.09
C SER A 2 38.63 42.27 21.08
N SER A 3 38.82 41.24 20.25
CA SER A 3 38.49 39.84 20.52
C SER A 3 37.15 39.50 21.17
N ASN A 4 36.25 38.93 20.37
CA ASN A 4 35.98 37.48 20.49
C ASN A 4 35.15 36.99 19.30
N CYS A 5 35.78 37.04 18.12
CA CYS A 5 35.84 35.86 17.27
C CYS A 5 36.74 34.86 18.03
N ASP A 6 36.41 33.56 18.08
CA ASP A 6 37.06 32.51 18.90
C ASP A 6 36.49 32.20 20.30
N GLN A 7 35.21 31.84 20.35
CA GLN A 7 34.76 30.70 21.14
C GLN A 7 33.82 29.89 20.23
N GLN A 8 34.35 29.14 19.26
CA GLN A 8 34.71 27.70 19.40
C GLN A 8 33.59 26.94 20.13
N GLN A 9 32.67 26.34 19.35
CA GLN A 9 32.70 24.95 18.90
C GLN A 9 32.30 23.95 20.01
N GLN A 10 31.48 22.97 19.60
CA GLN A 10 30.92 21.81 20.35
C GLN A 10 29.59 22.18 21.05
N GLN A 11 28.45 21.56 20.77
CA GLN A 11 28.09 20.17 20.43
C GLN A 11 26.83 20.24 19.51
N GLN A 12 26.71 19.59 18.35
CA GLN A 12 26.53 18.15 18.09
C GLN A 12 25.53 17.44 19.02
N HIS A 13 24.28 17.34 18.57
CA HIS A 13 23.48 16.12 18.47
C HIS A 13 22.38 16.47 17.47
N ASP A 14 22.66 16.34 16.18
CA ASP A 14 22.49 15.11 15.43
C ASP A 14 21.07 14.57 15.50
N ARG A 15 20.56 14.30 14.31
CA ARG A 15 19.19 13.87 14.03
C ARG A 15 18.93 12.65 14.92
N GLY A 16 17.78 12.65 15.59
CA GLY A 16 17.22 11.41 16.08
C GLY A 16 16.89 10.53 14.88
N ASP A 17 17.91 9.84 14.35
CA ASP A 17 17.73 8.53 13.76
C ASP A 17 17.18 7.69 14.92
N GLU A 18 15.86 7.59 14.95
CA GLU A 18 15.14 6.58 15.72
C GLU A 18 15.64 5.23 15.20
N HIS A 19 16.74 4.77 15.80
CA HIS A 19 17.17 3.39 15.76
C HIS A 19 15.96 2.58 16.24
N GLN A 20 15.23 2.00 15.28
CA GLN A 20 14.16 1.07 15.57
C GLN A 20 14.76 -0.09 16.34
N ASN A 21 14.58 0.01 17.65
CA ASN A 21 14.85 -1.00 18.65
C ASN A 21 14.29 -2.33 18.13
N GLY A 22 15.16 -3.33 17.99
CA GLY A 22 14.80 -4.70 17.61
C GLY A 22 13.91 -5.31 18.68
N HIS A 23 12.63 -4.94 18.67
CA HIS A 23 11.62 -5.52 19.52
C HIS A 23 11.21 -6.84 18.89
N GLN A 24 11.61 -7.96 19.50
CA GLN A 24 11.13 -9.28 19.10
C GLN A 24 9.62 -9.33 19.39
N LYS A 25 8.81 -9.14 18.35
CA LYS A 25 7.35 -9.07 18.48
C LYS A 25 6.79 -10.33 19.12
N THR A 26 5.83 -10.16 20.03
CA THR A 26 5.18 -11.29 20.68
C THR A 26 4.22 -11.99 19.72
N ARG A 27 3.95 -13.27 19.97
CA ARG A 27 3.01 -14.07 19.16
C ARG A 27 1.60 -13.46 19.09
N VAL A 28 1.19 -12.71 20.12
CA VAL A 28 -0.09 -11.98 20.16
C VAL A 28 -0.04 -10.75 19.23
N GLU A 29 1.07 -10.01 19.23
CA GLU A 29 1.26 -8.86 18.32
C GLU A 29 1.27 -9.31 16.86
N VAL A 30 2.01 -10.37 16.52
CA VAL A 30 2.07 -10.91 15.14
C VAL A 30 0.67 -11.34 14.67
N ARG A 31 -0.11 -11.98 15.54
CA ARG A 31 -1.50 -12.34 15.25
C ARG A 31 -2.36 -11.10 14.97
N ASN A 32 -2.26 -10.08 15.81
CA ASN A 32 -3.04 -8.85 15.66
C ASN A 32 -2.67 -8.13 14.36
N GLU A 33 -1.38 -8.05 14.02
CA GLU A 33 -0.92 -7.50 12.75
C GLU A 33 -1.49 -8.26 11.55
N ALA A 34 -1.45 -9.60 11.56
CA ALA A 34 -2.03 -10.39 10.49
C ALA A 34 -3.55 -10.14 10.32
N LEU A 35 -4.28 -9.95 11.42
CA LEU A 35 -5.70 -9.59 11.40
C LEU A 35 -5.94 -8.18 10.82
N GLU A 36 -5.12 -7.21 11.20
CA GLU A 36 -5.19 -5.85 10.63
C GLU A 36 -4.87 -5.82 9.14
N LEU A 37 -3.85 -6.56 8.70
CA LEU A 37 -3.52 -6.70 7.29
C LEU A 37 -4.68 -7.35 6.52
N ASN A 38 -5.36 -8.35 7.10
CA ASN A 38 -6.54 -8.96 6.49
C ASN A 38 -7.71 -7.96 6.36
N ARG A 39 -7.95 -7.11 7.37
CA ARG A 39 -8.95 -6.05 7.30
C ARG A 39 -8.66 -5.08 6.15
N LYS A 40 -7.40 -4.63 6.04
CA LYS A 40 -6.95 -3.77 4.92
C LYS A 40 -7.14 -4.45 3.57
N ARG A 41 -6.84 -5.75 3.48
CA ARG A 41 -7.07 -6.54 2.26
C ARG A 41 -8.54 -6.48 1.82
N ASN A 42 -9.45 -6.72 2.75
CA ASN A 42 -10.89 -6.69 2.46
C ASN A 42 -11.36 -5.28 2.03
N GLN A 43 -10.78 -4.21 2.59
CA GLN A 43 -11.07 -2.83 2.17
C GLN A 43 -10.62 -2.60 0.72
N LEU A 44 -9.39 -2.97 0.38
CA LEU A 44 -8.88 -2.85 -0.99
C LEU A 44 -9.70 -3.66 -1.99
N GLU A 45 -10.10 -4.89 -1.63
CA GLU A 45 -10.98 -5.72 -2.47
C GLU A 45 -12.34 -5.07 -2.72
N ASN A 46 -12.90 -4.39 -1.72
CA ASN A 46 -14.15 -3.67 -1.88
C ASN A 46 -13.99 -2.43 -2.76
N GLU A 47 -12.92 -1.64 -2.57
CA GLU A 47 -12.61 -0.51 -3.46
C GLU A 47 -12.46 -0.97 -4.92
N ILE A 48 -11.76 -2.09 -5.15
CA ILE A 48 -11.61 -2.66 -6.50
C ILE A 48 -12.99 -2.99 -7.09
N LYS A 49 -13.89 -3.61 -6.32
CA LYS A 49 -15.25 -3.94 -6.77
C LYS A 49 -16.05 -2.70 -7.11
N ASP A 50 -15.93 -1.63 -6.31
CA ASP A 50 -16.62 -0.36 -6.57
C ASP A 50 -16.16 0.25 -7.90
N PHE A 51 -14.84 0.31 -8.15
CA PHE A 51 -14.32 0.79 -9.43
C PHE A 51 -14.68 -0.12 -10.61
N MET A 52 -14.74 -1.44 -10.40
CA MET A 52 -15.23 -2.37 -11.43
C MET A 52 -16.70 -2.13 -11.76
N ALA A 53 -17.54 -1.84 -10.77
CA ALA A 53 -18.95 -1.51 -10.99
C ALA A 53 -19.10 -0.21 -11.80
N ILE A 54 -18.24 0.79 -11.54
CA ILE A 54 -18.18 2.02 -12.35
C ILE A 54 -17.86 1.68 -13.81
N LEU A 55 -16.85 0.83 -14.07
CA LEU A 55 -16.51 0.42 -15.43
C LEU A 55 -17.67 -0.32 -16.13
N GLN A 56 -18.32 -1.23 -15.42
CA GLN A 56 -19.50 -1.96 -15.93
C GLN A 56 -20.67 -1.02 -16.24
N SER A 57 -20.87 0.04 -15.45
CA SER A 57 -21.93 1.03 -15.72
C SER A 57 -21.73 1.78 -17.03
N GLN A 58 -20.47 1.93 -17.46
CA GLN A 58 -20.08 2.55 -18.72
C GLN A 58 -20.02 1.53 -19.88
N GLY A 59 -20.38 0.26 -19.62
CA GLY A 59 -20.36 -0.81 -20.62
C GLY A 59 -18.97 -1.18 -21.11
N VAL A 60 -17.92 -0.86 -20.36
CA VAL A 60 -16.52 -1.13 -20.75
C VAL A 60 -15.80 -2.02 -19.76
N GLY A 61 -14.99 -2.94 -20.28
CA GLY A 61 -14.07 -3.77 -19.51
C GLY A 61 -12.76 -3.06 -19.16
N MET A 62 -11.82 -3.79 -18.58
CA MET A 62 -10.48 -3.29 -18.25
C MET A 62 -9.57 -3.11 -19.48
N THR A 63 -9.77 -3.95 -20.50
CA THR A 63 -8.89 -4.09 -21.67
C THR A 63 -9.50 -3.55 -22.96
N GLU A 64 -10.76 -3.12 -22.94
CA GLU A 64 -11.47 -2.73 -24.14
C GLU A 64 -11.03 -1.37 -24.69
N SER A 65 -11.13 -1.22 -26.02
CA SER A 65 -10.76 0.01 -26.74
C SER A 65 -11.69 1.15 -26.36
N LEU A 66 -11.10 2.32 -26.06
CA LEU A 66 -11.82 3.56 -25.79
C LEU A 66 -12.02 4.42 -27.05
N VAL A 67 -11.55 3.91 -28.20
CA VAL A 67 -11.70 4.55 -29.50
C VAL A 67 -12.62 3.73 -30.39
N ASP A 68 -13.32 4.42 -31.27
CA ASP A 68 -14.14 3.82 -32.32
C ASP A 68 -13.27 3.26 -33.46
N SER A 69 -13.93 2.73 -34.51
CA SER A 69 -13.28 2.18 -35.70
C SER A 69 -12.55 3.22 -36.56
N GLU A 70 -12.87 4.51 -36.39
CA GLU A 70 -12.26 5.62 -37.13
C GLU A 70 -11.11 6.28 -36.34
N GLY A 71 -10.88 5.82 -35.10
CA GLY A 71 -9.80 6.29 -34.24
C GLY A 71 -10.16 7.49 -33.36
N PHE A 72 -11.44 7.85 -33.29
CA PHE A 72 -11.91 8.96 -32.46
C PHE A 72 -12.32 8.49 -31.05
N PRO A 73 -12.21 9.38 -30.04
CA PRO A 73 -12.75 9.11 -28.71
C PRO A 73 -14.25 8.86 -28.81
N ARG A 74 -14.68 7.71 -28.30
CA ARG A 74 -16.08 7.31 -28.29
C ARG A 74 -16.93 8.29 -27.46
N ASN A 75 -17.99 8.84 -28.04
CA ASN A 75 -18.80 9.90 -27.40
C ASN A 75 -19.89 9.36 -26.45
N ASP A 76 -20.22 8.07 -26.52
CA ASP A 76 -21.21 7.44 -25.62
C ASP A 76 -20.65 7.07 -24.24
N ILE A 77 -19.34 7.22 -24.00
CA ILE A 77 -18.69 6.85 -22.74
C ILE A 77 -17.85 8.00 -22.16
N ASP A 78 -17.76 8.08 -20.84
CA ASP A 78 -16.81 8.99 -20.19
C ASP A 78 -15.41 8.36 -20.12
N ILE A 79 -14.59 8.70 -21.11
CA ILE A 79 -13.21 8.22 -21.22
C ILE A 79 -12.35 8.65 -20.03
N ASN A 80 -12.58 9.85 -19.47
CA ASN A 80 -11.77 10.33 -18.35
C ASN A 80 -12.07 9.53 -17.09
N LEU A 81 -13.35 9.26 -16.84
CA LEU A 81 -13.80 8.40 -15.74
C LEU A 81 -13.21 6.99 -15.89
N ILE A 82 -13.33 6.40 -17.08
CA ILE A 82 -12.83 5.06 -17.35
C ILE A 82 -11.32 4.97 -17.15
N ARG A 83 -10.55 5.92 -17.70
CA ARG A 83 -9.08 5.94 -17.54
C ARG A 83 -8.69 6.04 -16.07
N THR A 84 -9.38 6.89 -15.31
CA THR A 84 -9.13 7.06 -13.88
C THR A 84 -9.46 5.78 -13.11
N ALA A 85 -10.62 5.18 -13.36
CA ALA A 85 -11.05 3.93 -12.74
C ALA A 85 -10.09 2.77 -13.07
N ARG A 86 -9.69 2.60 -14.33
CA ARG A 86 -8.70 1.59 -14.76
C ARG A 86 -7.36 1.80 -14.04
N ASN A 87 -6.84 3.02 -14.01
CA ASN A 87 -5.58 3.29 -13.30
C ASN A 87 -5.70 2.96 -11.82
N ARG A 88 -6.80 3.36 -11.17
CA ARG A 88 -7.02 3.08 -9.75
C ARG A 88 -7.11 1.59 -9.46
N ILE A 89 -7.82 0.82 -10.30
CA ILE A 89 -7.88 -0.64 -10.19
C ILE A 89 -6.48 -1.26 -10.29
N ILE A 90 -5.65 -0.85 -11.25
CA ILE A 90 -4.28 -1.38 -11.40
C ILE A 90 -3.46 -1.13 -10.13
N CYS A 91 -3.49 0.11 -9.62
CA CYS A 91 -2.77 0.45 -8.40
C CYS A 91 -3.25 -0.39 -7.21
N LEU A 92 -4.57 -0.46 -7.00
CA LEU A 92 -5.16 -1.23 -5.91
C LEU A 92 -4.85 -2.73 -6.01
N GLN A 93 -4.83 -3.30 -7.23
CA GLN A 93 -4.45 -4.70 -7.44
C GLN A 93 -2.99 -4.97 -7.10
N ASN A 94 -2.10 -4.03 -7.43
CA ASN A 94 -0.68 -4.13 -7.06
C ASN A 94 -0.51 -4.03 -5.54
N ASP A 95 -1.20 -3.09 -4.90
CA ASP A 95 -1.19 -2.93 -3.45
C ASP A 95 -1.74 -4.18 -2.75
N LEU A 96 -2.83 -4.75 -3.27
CA LEU A 96 -3.41 -5.98 -2.77
C LEU A 96 -2.42 -7.15 -2.86
N ARG A 97 -1.70 -7.29 -3.97
CA ARG A 97 -0.66 -8.31 -4.14
C ARG A 97 0.47 -8.14 -3.12
N ALA A 98 0.95 -6.91 -2.94
CA ALA A 98 1.99 -6.60 -1.95
C ALA A 98 1.51 -6.88 -0.52
N LEU A 99 0.24 -6.60 -0.22
CA LEU A 99 -0.37 -6.86 1.08
C LEU A 99 -0.54 -8.36 1.35
N MET A 100 -0.91 -9.14 0.34
CA MET A 100 -1.01 -10.61 0.44
C MET A 100 0.35 -11.23 0.79
N SER A 101 1.43 -10.79 0.14
CA SER A 101 2.78 -11.23 0.48
C SER A 101 3.13 -10.92 1.94
N GLN A 102 2.79 -9.73 2.45
CA GLN A 102 3.03 -9.39 3.86
C GLN A 102 2.22 -10.24 4.84
N ILE A 103 0.99 -10.63 4.48
CA ILE A 103 0.16 -11.52 5.29
C ILE A 103 0.81 -12.91 5.36
N GLU A 104 1.30 -13.43 4.23
CA GLU A 104 2.01 -14.72 4.16
C GLU A 104 3.24 -14.73 5.07
N ASP A 105 4.05 -13.66 5.04
CA ASP A 105 5.22 -13.52 5.91
C ASP A 105 4.82 -13.53 7.40
N ARG A 106 3.81 -12.72 7.79
CA ARG A 106 3.36 -12.65 9.19
C ARG A 106 2.76 -13.96 9.70
N LEU A 107 2.06 -14.69 8.84
CA LEU A 107 1.55 -16.02 9.19
C LEU A 107 2.71 -16.99 9.39
N THR A 108 3.72 -16.96 8.51
CA THR A 108 4.92 -17.78 8.63
C THR A 108 5.66 -17.48 9.93
N ASP A 109 5.88 -16.20 10.26
CA ASP A 109 6.50 -15.77 11.53
C ASP A 109 5.76 -16.32 12.76
N TYR A 110 4.42 -16.34 12.72
CA TYR A 110 3.60 -16.85 13.82
C TYR A 110 3.75 -18.36 14.03
N PHE A 111 3.95 -19.15 12.97
CA PHE A 111 4.05 -20.61 13.03
C PHE A 111 5.48 -21.15 13.13
N VAL A 112 6.48 -20.43 12.61
CA VAL A 112 7.90 -20.83 12.65
C VAL A 112 8.54 -20.56 14.01
N ALA A 113 8.00 -19.63 14.80
CA ALA A 113 8.44 -19.45 16.18
C ALA A 113 8.31 -20.79 16.95
N PRO A 114 9.40 -21.32 17.54
CA PRO A 114 9.37 -22.63 18.17
C PRO A 114 8.31 -22.64 19.27
N THR A 115 7.33 -23.54 19.11
CA THR A 115 6.36 -23.86 20.14
C THR A 115 7.08 -24.58 21.27
N ASN A 116 7.68 -23.83 22.20
CA ASN A 116 8.09 -24.37 23.49
C ASN A 116 6.82 -24.54 24.35
N ASN A 117 6.07 -25.60 24.06
CA ASN A 117 5.10 -26.18 24.98
C ASN A 117 5.63 -27.57 25.37
N GLU A 118 6.31 -27.64 26.51
CA GLU A 118 6.27 -28.81 27.41
C GLU A 118 4.96 -28.79 28.20
#